data_AF-A0A643CJ76-F1
#
_entry.id   AF-A0A643CJ76-F1
#
_cell.length_a   1.000
_cell.length_b   1.000
_cell.length_c   1.000
_cell.angle_alpha   90.00
_cell.angle_beta   90.00
_cell.angle_gamma   90.00
#
_symmetry.space_group_name_H-M   'P 1'
#
loop_
_entity.id
_entity.type
_entity.pdbx_description
1 polymer ?
#
loop_
_entity_poly.entity_id
_entity_poly.type
_entity_poly.pdbx_seq_one_letter_code
_entity_poly.pdbx_strand_id
1 'polypeptide(L)'
;RSRVQEGINMADAPRTVLISGCSSGIGLELAVQLARDPRQRYQAAGEALGQTLTVAQLDVCSDESVAQCLSCIQGGEVDVLVNNAGVGLVGPLEGLSLAAMQNVFDTNFFGAVRLVKAVLPGMKRRRQGHIVVVSSVMGLQGVVFNEVYAASKFAMEGFFESLAVQLLQFNILTSLSLGPKAQGSTPQVIVKVIGSARPPLRRQTNTRYTPLIALKAMDPSGSLYVQTSHRLLFRWPRLLNLGLRCLACSCFRTPVWP
;
A
#
# COMPACT_ATOMS: atom_id res chain seq x y z
N ARG A 1 27.99 25.84 -16.24
CA ARG A 1 26.84 26.77 -16.23
C ARG A 1 25.60 25.99 -15.79
N SER A 2 25.44 25.81 -14.48
CA SER A 2 24.34 25.09 -13.84
C SER A 2 23.19 26.06 -13.58
N ARG A 3 22.08 25.94 -14.32
CA ARG A 3 20.81 26.49 -13.84
C ARG A 3 20.40 25.65 -12.64
N VAL A 4 20.60 26.20 -11.45
CA VAL A 4 19.86 25.81 -10.26
C VAL A 4 18.40 26.05 -10.62
N GLN A 5 17.68 24.96 -10.90
CA GLN A 5 16.24 25.01 -11.11
C GLN A 5 15.61 25.39 -9.77
N GLU A 6 15.19 26.64 -9.72
CA GLU A 6 14.25 27.18 -8.74
C GLU A 6 13.18 26.14 -8.44
N GLY A 7 12.95 25.91 -7.14
CA GLY A 7 11.97 24.94 -6.67
C GLY A 7 10.63 25.19 -7.34
N ILE A 8 10.07 24.15 -7.93
CA ILE A 8 8.70 24.17 -8.44
C ILE A 8 7.81 24.52 -7.23
N ASN A 9 7.29 25.73 -7.22
CA ASN A 9 6.26 26.16 -6.28
C ASN A 9 4.95 25.45 -6.67
N MET A 10 4.80 24.17 -6.28
CA MET A 10 3.65 23.30 -6.58
C MET A 10 2.40 23.65 -5.74
N ALA A 11 2.13 24.92 -5.46
CA ALA A 11 1.23 25.29 -4.37
C ALA A 11 -0.27 25.48 -4.72
N ASP A 12 -0.70 25.70 -5.96
CA ASP A 12 -2.03 26.30 -6.19
C ASP A 12 -3.08 25.50 -6.99
N ALA A 13 -2.81 24.27 -7.44
CA ALA A 13 -3.83 23.43 -8.08
C ALA A 13 -4.14 22.17 -7.24
N PRO A 14 -5.42 21.83 -7.01
CA PRO A 14 -5.80 20.60 -6.34
C PRO A 14 -5.37 19.38 -7.15
N ARG A 15 -4.77 18.39 -6.49
CA ARG A 15 -4.34 17.12 -7.11
C ARG A 15 -5.47 16.10 -7.12
N THR A 16 -5.65 15.40 -8.23
CA THR A 16 -6.64 14.33 -8.36
C THR A 16 -6.09 13.01 -7.81
N VAL A 17 -6.77 12.43 -6.83
CA VAL A 17 -6.40 11.19 -6.15
C VAL A 17 -7.44 10.10 -6.42
N LEU A 18 -7.06 9.06 -7.16
CA LEU A 18 -7.89 7.87 -7.35
C LEU A 18 -7.55 6.84 -6.28
N ILE A 19 -8.54 6.39 -5.50
CA ILE A 19 -8.38 5.39 -4.44
C ILE A 19 -9.31 4.22 -4.75
N SER A 20 -8.77 3.00 -4.81
CA SER A 20 -9.58 1.78 -4.98
C SER A 20 -9.95 1.18 -3.62
N GLY A 21 -11.11 0.53 -3.51
CA GLY A 21 -11.56 -0.14 -2.28
C GLY A 21 -11.96 0.81 -1.15
N CYS A 22 -12.83 1.79 -1.46
CA CYS A 22 -13.26 2.83 -0.52
C CYS A 22 -14.55 2.54 0.26
N SER A 23 -15.14 1.35 0.14
CA SER A 23 -16.39 0.99 0.83
C SER A 23 -16.22 0.85 2.36
N SER A 24 -15.01 0.56 2.83
CA SER A 24 -14.70 0.44 4.26
C SER A 24 -13.19 0.59 4.54
N GLY A 25 -12.82 0.54 5.82
CA GLY A 25 -11.42 0.39 6.26
C GLY A 25 -10.49 1.53 5.83
N ILE A 26 -9.28 1.16 5.39
CA ILE A 26 -8.19 2.09 5.06
C ILE A 26 -8.59 3.04 3.91
N GLY A 27 -9.24 2.52 2.87
CA GLY A 27 -9.64 3.30 1.70
C GLY A 27 -10.66 4.39 2.05
N LEU A 28 -11.70 4.04 2.82
CA LEU A 28 -12.71 4.99 3.27
C LEU A 28 -12.11 6.07 4.18
N GLU A 29 -11.34 5.67 5.21
CA GLU A 29 -10.72 6.62 6.13
C GLU A 29 -9.74 7.56 5.40
N LEU A 30 -8.99 7.04 4.42
CA LEU A 30 -8.10 7.85 3.58
C LEU A 30 -8.85 8.83 2.69
N ALA A 31 -9.91 8.39 2.02
CA ALA A 31 -10.74 9.24 1.17
C ALA A 31 -11.32 10.41 1.96
N VAL A 32 -11.89 10.14 3.15
CA VAL A 32 -12.43 11.17 4.05
C VAL A 32 -11.33 12.12 4.55
N GLN A 33 -10.15 11.60 4.92
CA GLN A 33 -9.05 12.46 5.38
C GLN A 33 -8.52 13.39 4.28
N LEU A 34 -8.42 12.91 3.04
CA LEU A 34 -7.99 13.73 1.91
C LEU A 34 -9.05 14.77 1.53
N ALA A 35 -10.33 14.40 1.52
CA ALA A 35 -11.43 15.30 1.23
C ALA A 35 -11.57 16.43 2.27
N ARG A 36 -11.23 16.15 3.54
CA ARG A 36 -11.24 17.11 4.65
C ARG A 36 -9.96 17.95 4.78
N ASP A 37 -9.02 17.85 3.84
CA ASP A 37 -7.80 18.68 3.87
C ASP A 37 -8.19 20.17 3.91
N PRO A 38 -7.84 20.93 4.96
CA PRO A 38 -8.27 22.33 5.10
C PRO A 38 -7.77 23.25 3.97
N ARG A 39 -6.74 22.80 3.25
CA ARG A 39 -6.14 23.49 2.11
C ARG A 39 -6.76 23.07 0.76
N GLN A 40 -7.75 22.16 0.78
CA GLN A 40 -8.40 21.59 -0.40
C GLN A 40 -7.42 21.11 -1.49
N ARG A 41 -6.25 20.58 -1.08
CA ARG A 41 -5.21 20.19 -2.04
C ARG A 41 -5.54 18.93 -2.83
N TYR A 42 -6.64 18.25 -2.52
CA TYR A 42 -6.98 16.94 -3.06
C TYR A 42 -8.44 16.86 -3.46
N GLN A 43 -8.68 16.24 -4.61
CA GLN A 43 -9.97 15.68 -4.99
C GLN A 43 -9.84 14.16 -4.97
N ALA A 44 -10.62 13.47 -4.13
CA ALA A 44 -10.53 12.02 -3.99
C ALA A 44 -11.77 11.32 -4.56
N ALA A 45 -11.66 10.04 -4.91
CA ALA A 45 -12.82 9.23 -5.30
C ALA A 45 -13.23 8.24 -4.19
N GLY A 46 -14.50 8.25 -3.74
CA GLY A 46 -15.02 7.40 -2.66
C GLY A 46 -16.39 7.84 -2.11
N GLU A 47 -17.03 7.04 -1.25
CA GLU A 47 -18.45 7.17 -0.82
C GLU A 47 -18.81 8.33 0.14
N ALA A 48 -17.85 9.13 0.64
CA ALA A 48 -18.09 10.04 1.77
C ALA A 48 -17.60 11.49 1.58
N LEU A 49 -18.46 12.39 1.06
CA LEU A 49 -18.51 13.88 1.20
C LEU A 49 -18.55 14.68 -0.12
N GLY A 50 -19.71 15.28 -0.42
CA GLY A 50 -20.06 15.82 -1.75
C GLY A 50 -19.52 17.20 -2.17
N GLN A 51 -18.25 17.56 -1.88
CA GLN A 51 -17.64 18.78 -2.45
C GLN A 51 -16.24 18.55 -3.07
N THR A 52 -15.39 17.75 -2.43
CA THR A 52 -14.04 17.38 -2.89
C THR A 52 -13.88 15.86 -3.08
N LEU A 53 -14.96 15.10 -2.86
CA LEU A 53 -15.00 13.67 -3.04
C LEU A 53 -16.07 13.26 -4.06
N THR A 54 -15.69 12.43 -5.02
CA THR A 54 -16.60 11.86 -6.02
C THR A 54 -16.71 10.35 -5.85
N VAL A 55 -17.90 9.83 -5.59
CA VAL A 55 -18.08 8.37 -5.59
C VAL A 55 -18.15 7.87 -7.03
N ALA A 56 -17.38 6.85 -7.37
CA ALA A 56 -17.52 6.12 -8.62
C ALA A 56 -17.46 4.61 -8.37
N GLN A 57 -18.26 3.86 -9.11
CA GLN A 57 -18.18 2.41 -9.11
C GLN A 57 -16.87 1.98 -9.78
N LEU A 58 -16.12 1.09 -9.10
CA LEU A 58 -14.85 0.59 -9.59
C LEU A 58 -14.66 -0.85 -9.12
N ASP A 59 -14.82 -1.79 -10.05
CA ASP A 59 -14.33 -3.16 -9.90
C ASP A 59 -12.94 -3.26 -10.54
N VAL A 60 -11.93 -3.51 -9.70
CA VAL A 60 -10.53 -3.64 -10.16
C VAL A 60 -10.31 -4.91 -10.98
N CYS A 61 -11.26 -5.84 -10.99
CA CYS A 61 -11.22 -7.07 -11.79
C CYS A 61 -11.75 -6.90 -13.22
N SER A 62 -12.41 -5.79 -13.55
CA SER A 62 -12.98 -5.51 -14.88
C SER A 62 -12.30 -4.32 -15.56
N ASP A 63 -11.79 -4.54 -16.77
CA ASP A 63 -11.20 -3.47 -17.58
C ASP A 63 -12.24 -2.41 -17.98
N GLU A 64 -13.48 -2.84 -18.24
CA GLU A 64 -14.61 -1.97 -18.55
C GLU A 64 -14.96 -1.07 -17.36
N SER A 65 -15.01 -1.63 -16.14
CA SER A 65 -15.29 -0.86 -14.93
C SER A 65 -14.19 0.17 -14.65
N VAL A 66 -12.91 -0.22 -14.84
CA VAL A 66 -11.77 0.71 -14.72
C VAL A 66 -11.89 1.84 -15.74
N ALA A 67 -12.16 1.53 -17.01
CA ALA A 67 -12.30 2.54 -18.06
C ALA A 67 -13.46 3.50 -17.79
N GLN A 68 -14.62 2.96 -17.37
CA GLN A 68 -15.79 3.77 -17.01
C GLN A 68 -15.49 4.70 -15.82
N CYS A 69 -14.86 4.18 -14.76
CA CYS A 69 -14.47 4.99 -13.60
C CYS A 69 -13.54 6.15 -14.01
N LEU A 70 -12.53 5.89 -14.83
CA LEU A 70 -11.60 6.92 -15.29
C LEU A 70 -12.28 7.97 -16.19
N SER A 71 -13.29 7.58 -16.97
CA SER A 71 -14.06 8.52 -17.80
C SER A 71 -14.86 9.55 -17.00
N CYS A 72 -15.18 9.23 -15.73
CA CYS A 72 -15.90 10.14 -14.83
C CYS A 72 -14.97 11.19 -14.18
N ILE A 73 -13.66 11.05 -14.32
CA ILE A 73 -12.70 11.98 -13.71
C ILE A 73 -12.59 13.24 -14.57
N GLN A 74 -13.01 14.38 -14.02
CA GLN A 74 -12.90 15.67 -14.72
C GLN A 74 -11.43 15.99 -15.05
N GLY A 75 -11.16 16.36 -16.30
CA GLY A 75 -9.80 16.55 -16.82
C GLY A 75 -9.08 15.24 -17.20
N GLY A 76 -9.59 14.07 -16.79
CA GLY A 76 -9.05 12.75 -17.15
C GLY A 76 -7.67 12.43 -16.59
N GLU A 77 -7.14 13.26 -15.70
CA GLU A 77 -5.78 13.14 -15.18
C GLU A 77 -5.79 12.70 -13.73
N VAL A 78 -5.14 11.56 -13.45
CA VAL A 78 -4.88 11.08 -12.10
C VAL A 78 -3.44 11.46 -11.71
N ASP A 79 -3.30 12.29 -10.68
CA ASP A 79 -1.99 12.68 -10.14
C ASP A 79 -1.47 11.63 -9.15
N VAL A 80 -2.38 11.04 -8.37
CA VAL A 80 -2.06 10.05 -7.37
C VAL A 80 -3.00 8.85 -7.51
N LEU A 81 -2.42 7.67 -7.73
CA LEU A 81 -3.15 6.40 -7.68
C LEU A 81 -2.85 5.72 -6.35
N VAL A 82 -3.88 5.42 -5.56
CA VAL A 82 -3.79 4.61 -4.35
C VAL A 82 -4.41 3.23 -4.60
N ASN A 83 -3.54 2.24 -4.87
CA ASN A 83 -3.92 0.83 -4.96
C ASN A 83 -4.19 0.28 -3.55
N ASN A 84 -5.45 0.35 -3.12
CA ASN A 84 -5.89 -0.09 -1.80
C ASN A 84 -6.84 -1.30 -1.85
N ALA A 85 -7.58 -1.51 -2.94
CA ALA A 85 -8.46 -2.66 -3.08
C ALA A 85 -7.70 -3.97 -2.81
N GLY A 86 -8.30 -4.83 -1.99
CA GLY A 86 -7.74 -6.14 -1.72
C GLY A 86 -8.63 -6.98 -0.81
N VAL A 87 -8.51 -8.30 -0.97
CA VAL A 87 -9.20 -9.32 -0.19
C VAL A 87 -8.21 -10.21 0.53
N GLY A 88 -8.57 -10.62 1.74
CA GLY A 88 -7.83 -11.61 2.52
C GLY A 88 -8.30 -13.03 2.21
N LEU A 89 -7.43 -14.00 2.46
CA LEU A 89 -7.79 -15.41 2.46
C LEU A 89 -6.97 -16.10 3.55
N VAL A 90 -7.69 -16.69 4.51
CA VAL A 90 -7.10 -17.35 5.67
C VAL A 90 -7.71 -18.73 5.82
N GLY A 91 -6.88 -19.75 5.97
CA GLY A 91 -7.32 -21.10 6.27
C GLY A 91 -6.26 -22.16 5.97
N PRO A 92 -6.52 -23.42 6.36
CA PRO A 92 -5.71 -24.56 5.91
C PRO A 92 -5.75 -24.66 4.38
N LEU A 93 -4.59 -24.83 3.75
CA LEU A 93 -4.44 -24.79 2.29
C LEU A 93 -5.37 -25.79 1.59
N GLU A 94 -5.46 -27.00 2.13
CA GLU A 94 -6.29 -28.10 1.63
C GLU A 94 -7.80 -27.82 1.70
N GLY A 95 -8.23 -26.86 2.53
CA GLY A 95 -9.62 -26.45 2.68
C GLY A 95 -10.02 -25.28 1.77
N LEU A 96 -9.07 -24.67 1.07
CA LEU A 96 -9.31 -23.50 0.21
C LEU A 96 -9.52 -23.94 -1.24
N SER A 97 -10.53 -23.40 -1.90
CA SER A 97 -10.77 -23.68 -3.33
C SER A 97 -9.82 -22.88 -4.21
N LEU A 98 -9.38 -23.46 -5.33
CA LEU A 98 -8.55 -22.75 -6.32
C LEU A 98 -9.24 -21.47 -6.84
N ALA A 99 -10.56 -21.48 -6.96
CA ALA A 99 -11.33 -20.29 -7.36
C ALA A 99 -11.19 -19.14 -6.34
N ALA A 100 -11.24 -19.44 -5.04
CA ALA A 100 -11.00 -18.44 -4.00
C ALA A 100 -9.55 -17.92 -4.05
N MET A 101 -8.58 -18.81 -4.31
CA MET A 101 -7.18 -18.42 -4.45
C MET A 101 -6.94 -17.49 -5.64
N GLN A 102 -7.53 -17.81 -6.79
CA GLN A 102 -7.45 -17.00 -8.00
C GLN A 102 -8.07 -15.62 -7.77
N ASN A 103 -9.22 -15.55 -7.12
CA ASN A 103 -9.88 -14.28 -6.79
C ASN A 103 -9.00 -13.34 -5.94
N VAL A 104 -8.19 -13.90 -5.02
CA VAL A 104 -7.21 -13.11 -4.25
C VAL A 104 -6.17 -12.48 -5.16
N PHE A 105 -5.62 -13.23 -6.11
CA PHE A 105 -4.64 -12.70 -7.07
C PHE A 105 -5.28 -11.72 -8.05
N ASP A 106 -6.48 -12.02 -8.55
CA ASP A 106 -7.21 -11.18 -9.49
C ASP A 106 -7.51 -9.80 -8.91
N THR A 107 -7.89 -9.76 -7.62
CA THR A 107 -8.18 -8.52 -6.90
C THR A 107 -6.91 -7.82 -6.44
N ASN A 108 -6.05 -8.50 -5.67
CA ASN A 108 -4.91 -7.87 -5.00
C ASN A 108 -3.81 -7.48 -5.98
N PHE A 109 -3.47 -8.38 -6.92
CA PHE A 109 -2.34 -8.21 -7.81
C PHE A 109 -2.80 -7.69 -9.17
N PHE A 110 -3.59 -8.47 -9.92
CA PHE A 110 -3.98 -8.07 -11.26
C PHE A 110 -4.86 -6.82 -11.25
N GLY A 111 -5.68 -6.61 -10.21
CA GLY A 111 -6.46 -5.39 -10.05
C GLY A 111 -5.59 -4.15 -9.90
N ALA A 112 -4.54 -4.22 -9.09
CA ALA A 112 -3.56 -3.15 -8.98
C ALA A 112 -2.81 -2.92 -10.30
N VAL A 113 -2.45 -3.99 -11.02
CA VAL A 113 -1.80 -3.90 -12.33
C VAL A 113 -2.72 -3.25 -13.36
N ARG A 114 -4.01 -3.60 -13.43
CA ARG A 114 -5.00 -2.99 -14.34
C ARG A 114 -5.11 -1.49 -14.12
N LEU A 115 -5.24 -1.05 -12.86
CA LEU A 115 -5.29 0.37 -12.51
C LEU A 115 -4.01 1.11 -12.93
N VAL A 116 -2.84 0.53 -12.66
CA VAL A 116 -1.56 1.11 -13.08
C VAL A 116 -1.49 1.21 -14.60
N LYS A 117 -1.83 0.16 -15.34
CA LYS A 117 -1.84 0.18 -16.81
C LYS A 117 -2.74 1.27 -17.37
N ALA A 118 -3.87 1.52 -16.71
CA ALA A 118 -4.84 2.53 -17.16
C ALA A 118 -4.35 3.97 -16.93
N VAL A 119 -3.71 4.27 -15.78
CA VAL A 119 -3.27 5.65 -15.46
C VAL A 119 -1.85 5.99 -15.93
N LEU A 120 -0.99 4.98 -16.05
CA LEU A 120 0.45 5.16 -16.29
C LEU A 120 0.78 5.91 -17.60
N PRO A 121 0.10 5.67 -18.74
CA PRO A 121 0.36 6.43 -19.96
C PRO A 121 0.21 7.95 -19.76
N GLY A 122 -0.83 8.37 -19.03
CA GLY A 122 -1.06 9.78 -18.70
C GLY A 122 0.05 10.35 -17.81
N MET A 123 0.39 9.64 -16.73
CA MET A 123 1.49 10.03 -15.85
C MET A 123 2.84 10.14 -16.60
N LYS A 124 3.12 9.21 -17.52
CA LYS A 124 4.36 9.23 -18.33
C LYS A 124 4.41 10.42 -19.28
N ARG A 125 3.31 10.78 -19.94
CA ARG A 125 3.24 11.96 -20.82
C ARG A 125 3.55 13.25 -20.06
N ARG A 126 2.99 13.39 -18.85
CA ARG A 126 3.21 14.57 -17.99
C ARG A 126 4.54 14.55 -17.25
N ARG A 127 5.21 13.39 -17.20
CA ARG A 127 6.37 13.12 -16.34
C ARG A 127 6.12 13.51 -14.88
N GLN A 128 4.91 13.18 -14.42
CA GLN A 128 4.44 13.49 -13.07
C GLN A 128 3.39 12.45 -12.67
N GLY A 129 3.51 11.94 -11.45
CA GLY A 129 2.53 11.05 -10.86
C GLY A 129 3.06 10.40 -9.59
N HIS A 130 2.16 9.85 -8.79
CA HIS A 130 2.52 9.08 -7.60
C HIS A 130 1.65 7.84 -7.49
N ILE A 131 2.28 6.66 -7.52
CA ILE A 131 1.62 5.38 -7.29
C ILE A 131 1.89 4.97 -5.85
N VAL A 132 0.83 4.95 -5.03
CA VAL A 132 0.85 4.46 -3.65
C VAL A 132 0.17 3.11 -3.62
N VAL A 133 0.80 2.13 -2.98
CA VAL A 133 0.30 0.75 -2.89
C VAL A 133 0.13 0.39 -1.42
N VAL A 134 -1.08 -0.03 -1.05
CA VAL A 134 -1.37 -0.55 0.29
C VAL A 134 -0.98 -2.02 0.33
N SER A 135 0.26 -2.24 0.74
CA SER A 135 0.87 -3.54 0.95
C SER A 135 0.62 -4.03 2.39
N SER A 136 1.28 -5.12 2.77
CA SER A 136 1.19 -5.74 4.08
C SER A 136 2.55 -6.22 4.52
N VAL A 137 2.76 -6.37 5.83
CA VAL A 137 3.92 -7.10 6.35
C VAL A 137 4.04 -8.50 5.74
N MET A 138 2.91 -9.10 5.34
CA MET A 138 2.85 -10.39 4.65
C MET A 138 3.38 -10.35 3.21
N GLY A 139 3.76 -9.17 2.69
CA GLY A 139 4.54 -9.03 1.46
C GLY A 139 6.06 -9.12 1.68
N LEU A 140 6.51 -9.13 2.95
CA LEU A 140 7.93 -9.23 3.32
C LEU A 140 8.26 -10.53 4.07
N GLN A 141 7.26 -11.19 4.64
CA GLN A 141 7.39 -12.46 5.34
C GLN A 141 6.13 -13.32 5.21
N GLY A 142 6.28 -14.65 5.32
CA GLY A 142 5.13 -15.55 5.41
C GLY A 142 4.41 -15.45 6.74
N VAL A 143 3.14 -15.83 6.77
CA VAL A 143 2.38 -16.03 8.00
C VAL A 143 1.53 -17.28 7.79
N VAL A 144 1.49 -18.15 8.81
CA VAL A 144 0.77 -19.44 8.74
C VAL A 144 -0.72 -19.20 8.41
N PHE A 145 -1.30 -20.09 7.60
CA PHE A 145 -2.69 -20.04 7.10
C PHE A 145 -2.99 -18.85 6.19
N ASN A 146 -1.98 -18.08 5.75
CA ASN A 146 -2.13 -16.93 4.86
C ASN A 146 -1.33 -17.11 3.57
N GLU A 147 -1.07 -18.35 3.15
CA GLU A 147 -0.14 -18.70 2.07
C GLU A 147 -0.44 -17.93 0.79
N VAL A 148 -1.70 -17.92 0.37
CA VAL A 148 -2.16 -17.28 -0.88
C VAL A 148 -2.20 -15.75 -0.74
N TYR A 149 -2.69 -15.24 0.39
CA TYR A 149 -2.71 -13.81 0.63
C TYR A 149 -1.29 -13.22 0.68
N ALA A 150 -0.39 -13.87 1.42
CA ALA A 150 1.03 -13.51 1.47
C ALA A 150 1.64 -13.55 0.06
N ALA A 151 1.44 -14.64 -0.70
CA ALA A 151 1.91 -14.74 -2.07
C ALA A 151 1.45 -13.55 -2.94
N SER A 152 0.18 -13.15 -2.86
CA SER A 152 -0.33 -11.98 -3.59
C SER A 152 0.33 -10.66 -3.16
N LYS A 153 0.67 -10.51 -1.88
CA LYS A 153 1.33 -9.30 -1.34
C LYS A 153 2.83 -9.28 -1.68
N PHE A 154 3.51 -10.42 -1.70
CA PHE A 154 4.87 -10.56 -2.23
C PHE A 154 4.94 -10.25 -3.73
N ALA A 155 3.96 -10.72 -4.50
CA ALA A 155 3.86 -10.43 -5.93
C ALA A 155 3.77 -8.91 -6.19
N MET A 156 2.97 -8.20 -5.37
CA MET A 156 2.93 -6.73 -5.43
C MET A 156 4.27 -6.09 -5.06
N GLU A 157 4.93 -6.50 -3.98
CA GLU A 157 6.25 -5.94 -3.60
C GLU A 157 7.26 -6.07 -4.74
N GLY A 158 7.38 -7.27 -5.34
CA GLY A 158 8.30 -7.50 -6.45
C GLY A 158 7.94 -6.70 -7.71
N PHE A 159 6.65 -6.66 -8.06
CA PHE A 159 6.18 -5.91 -9.23
C PHE A 159 6.42 -4.41 -9.08
N PHE A 160 6.04 -3.83 -7.95
CA PHE A 160 6.17 -2.38 -7.74
C PHE A 160 7.60 -1.94 -7.46
N GLU A 161 8.44 -2.79 -6.86
CA GLU A 161 9.88 -2.52 -6.76
C GLU A 161 10.53 -2.48 -8.14
N SER A 162 10.24 -3.48 -8.99
CA SER A 162 10.73 -3.52 -10.37
C SER A 162 10.24 -2.32 -11.18
N LEU A 163 8.94 -2.00 -11.09
CA LEU A 163 8.33 -0.88 -11.78
C LEU A 163 8.94 0.47 -11.33
N ALA A 164 9.17 0.65 -10.03
CA ALA A 164 9.71 1.90 -9.48
C ALA A 164 11.03 2.31 -10.14
N VAL A 165 11.93 1.35 -10.42
CA VAL A 165 13.20 1.59 -11.11
C VAL A 165 12.98 2.26 -12.48
N GLN A 166 12.03 1.73 -13.27
CA GLN A 166 11.68 2.29 -14.56
C GLN A 166 11.02 3.68 -14.44
N LEU A 167 10.17 3.87 -13.42
CA LEU A 167 9.38 5.09 -13.25
C LEU A 167 10.20 6.32 -12.85
N LEU A 168 11.40 6.13 -12.30
CA LEU A 168 12.34 7.23 -12.03
C LEU A 168 12.66 8.04 -13.29
N GLN A 169 12.77 7.40 -14.45
CA GLN A 169 13.01 8.11 -15.72
C GLN A 169 11.87 9.06 -16.10
N PHE A 170 10.66 8.77 -15.63
CA PHE A 170 9.46 9.56 -15.91
C PHE A 170 9.09 10.50 -14.78
N ASN A 171 9.91 10.64 -13.72
CA ASN A 171 9.58 11.45 -12.55
C ASN A 171 8.22 11.05 -11.93
N ILE A 172 7.93 9.75 -11.94
CA ILE A 172 6.75 9.17 -11.31
C ILE A 172 7.22 8.46 -10.04
N LEU A 173 6.64 8.86 -8.91
CA LEU A 173 6.98 8.33 -7.59
C LEU A 173 6.23 7.01 -7.35
N THR A 174 6.86 6.08 -6.64
CA THR A 174 6.22 4.83 -6.19
C THR A 174 6.45 4.65 -4.70
N SER A 175 5.42 4.27 -3.96
CA SER A 175 5.50 4.04 -2.50
C SER A 175 4.62 2.88 -2.05
N LEU A 176 5.21 1.95 -1.30
CA LEU A 176 4.61 0.79 -0.69
C LEU A 176 4.39 1.09 0.80
N SER A 177 3.13 1.14 1.21
CA SER A 177 2.71 1.36 2.60
C SER A 177 2.28 0.03 3.22
N LEU A 178 3.01 -0.43 4.25
CA LEU A 178 2.80 -1.73 4.89
C LEU A 178 1.93 -1.54 6.15
N GLY A 179 0.64 -1.90 6.12
CA GLY A 179 -0.29 -1.89 7.28
C GLY A 179 -0.21 -3.17 8.15
N PRO A 180 -0.74 -3.25 9.42
CA PRO A 180 -1.70 -2.37 10.11
C PRO A 180 -1.39 -2.05 11.62
N LYS A 181 -0.34 -1.24 11.89
CA LYS A 181 0.00 -0.47 13.14
C LYS A 181 1.02 -0.99 14.19
N ALA A 182 2.02 -0.13 14.45
CA ALA A 182 2.50 0.25 15.80
C ALA A 182 2.50 1.80 16.03
N GLN A 183 2.40 2.63 14.98
CA GLN A 183 2.36 4.09 15.12
C GLN A 183 1.42 4.73 14.07
N GLY A 184 0.39 5.46 14.50
CA GLY A 184 -0.58 6.16 13.61
C GLY A 184 -1.58 5.24 12.88
N SER A 185 -2.63 5.80 12.27
CA SER A 185 -3.49 5.09 11.31
C SER A 185 -2.83 5.01 9.94
N THR A 186 -2.96 3.87 9.25
CA THR A 186 -2.41 3.67 7.89
C THR A 186 -2.77 4.82 6.94
N PRO A 187 -4.01 5.34 6.95
CA PRO A 187 -4.39 6.54 6.20
C PRO A 187 -3.50 7.77 6.45
N GLN A 188 -3.17 8.07 7.71
CA GLN A 188 -2.34 9.24 8.06
C GLN A 188 -0.93 9.12 7.50
N VAL A 189 -0.37 7.90 7.50
CA VAL A 189 0.92 7.63 6.87
C VAL A 189 0.83 7.83 5.36
N ILE A 190 -0.24 7.36 4.72
CA ILE A 190 -0.46 7.53 3.28
C ILE A 190 -0.59 9.02 2.93
N VAL A 191 -1.37 9.81 3.68
CA VAL A 191 -1.47 11.27 3.49
C VAL A 191 -0.10 11.94 3.58
N LYS A 192 0.73 11.54 4.56
CA LYS A 192 2.10 12.06 4.71
C LYS A 192 3.00 11.66 3.54
N VAL A 193 2.84 10.45 3.01
CA VAL A 193 3.57 9.97 1.82
C VAL A 193 3.17 10.77 0.58
N ILE A 194 1.88 10.96 0.35
CA ILE A 194 1.34 11.77 -0.77
C ILE A 194 1.81 13.22 -0.70
N GLY A 195 1.94 13.77 0.50
CA GLY A 195 2.43 15.13 0.74
C GLY A 195 3.96 15.28 0.72
N SER A 196 4.73 14.19 0.59
CA SER A 196 6.20 14.24 0.63
C SER A 196 6.76 14.49 -0.77
N ALA A 197 7.74 15.42 -0.88
CA ALA A 197 8.41 15.69 -2.15
C ALA A 197 9.28 14.52 -2.64
N ARG A 198 9.80 13.70 -1.72
CA ARG A 198 10.66 12.54 -2.01
C ARG A 198 10.32 11.38 -1.06
N PRO A 199 9.18 10.72 -1.25
CA PRO A 199 8.80 9.60 -0.42
C PRO A 199 9.75 8.41 -0.69
N PRO A 200 10.14 7.65 0.35
CA PRO A 200 10.88 6.40 0.14
C PRO A 200 9.97 5.36 -0.52
N LEU A 201 10.59 4.36 -1.16
CA LEU A 201 9.85 3.24 -1.75
C LEU A 201 9.03 2.49 -0.69
N ARG A 202 9.55 2.28 0.52
CA ARG A 202 8.84 1.56 1.59
C ARG A 202 8.58 2.45 2.80
N ARG A 203 7.36 2.38 3.33
CA ARG A 203 6.99 2.92 4.64
C ARG A 203 6.34 1.82 5.47
N GLN A 204 7.08 1.34 6.46
CA GLN A 204 6.58 0.38 7.44
C GLN A 204 5.78 1.12 8.53
N THR A 205 4.50 0.79 8.69
CA THR A 205 3.64 1.40 9.74
C THR A 205 3.63 0.59 11.05
N ASN A 206 4.20 -0.62 11.02
CA ASN A 206 4.24 -1.54 12.15
C ASN A 206 5.64 -2.12 12.35
N THR A 207 6.34 -1.63 13.38
CA THR A 207 7.69 -2.09 13.76
C THR A 207 7.69 -3.39 14.55
N ARG A 208 6.53 -3.92 14.98
CA ARG A 208 6.46 -5.16 15.79
C ARG A 208 7.03 -6.38 15.08
N TYR A 209 6.98 -6.39 13.75
CA TYR A 209 7.47 -7.49 12.92
C TYR A 209 8.91 -7.28 12.42
N THR A 210 9.52 -6.12 12.67
CA THR A 210 10.89 -5.82 12.23
C THR A 210 11.91 -6.87 12.68
N PRO A 211 11.87 -7.42 13.91
CA PRO A 211 12.81 -8.47 14.30
C PRO A 211 12.71 -9.75 13.46
N LEU A 212 11.50 -10.18 13.09
CA LEU A 212 11.30 -11.38 12.26
C LEU A 212 11.74 -11.15 10.81
N ILE A 213 11.49 -9.95 10.27
CA ILE A 213 11.95 -9.56 8.93
C ILE A 213 13.49 -9.49 8.90
N ALA A 214 14.10 -8.90 9.93
CA ALA A 214 15.56 -8.83 10.05
C ALA A 214 16.16 -10.24 10.13
N LEU A 215 15.59 -11.11 10.95
CA LEU A 215 16.03 -12.49 11.09
C LEU A 215 15.88 -13.30 9.78
N LYS A 216 14.85 -13.03 8.98
CA LYS A 216 14.72 -13.56 7.61
C LYS A 216 15.82 -13.06 6.67
N ALA A 217 16.23 -11.81 6.79
CA ALA A 217 17.30 -11.22 5.96
C ALA A 217 18.71 -11.68 6.37
N MET A 218 18.93 -11.91 7.67
CA MET A 218 20.23 -12.28 8.23
C MET A 218 20.61 -13.74 8.03
N ASP A 219 19.63 -14.63 7.80
CA ASP A 219 19.87 -16.04 7.51
C ASP A 219 19.48 -16.37 6.06
N PRO A 220 20.45 -16.47 5.13
CA PRO A 220 20.19 -16.82 3.72
C PRO A 220 19.50 -18.17 3.52
N SER A 221 19.65 -19.10 4.47
CA SER A 221 18.97 -20.41 4.40
C SER A 221 17.47 -20.31 4.68
N GLY A 222 17.03 -19.25 5.36
CA GLY A 222 15.67 -19.07 5.85
C GLY A 222 15.27 -20.00 7.01
N SER A 223 16.15 -20.92 7.44
CA SER A 223 15.86 -21.91 8.47
C SER A 223 15.58 -21.27 9.82
N LEU A 224 16.33 -20.24 10.19
CA LEU A 224 16.18 -19.50 11.44
C LEU A 224 14.81 -18.84 11.52
N TYR A 225 14.36 -18.23 10.43
CA TYR A 225 13.03 -17.62 10.33
C TYR A 225 11.90 -18.64 10.46
N VAL A 226 11.98 -19.75 9.72
CA VAL A 226 10.94 -20.78 9.74
C VAL A 226 10.86 -21.43 11.12
N GLN A 227 12.00 -21.85 11.69
CA GLN A 227 12.03 -22.50 13.01
C GLN A 227 11.58 -21.57 14.13
N THR A 228 12.00 -20.30 14.10
CA THR A 228 11.60 -19.30 15.10
C THR A 228 10.09 -19.05 15.03
N SER A 229 9.55 -18.85 13.82
CA SER A 229 8.11 -18.65 13.62
C SER A 229 7.30 -19.87 14.10
N HIS A 230 7.74 -21.09 13.77
CA HIS A 230 7.12 -22.32 14.24
C HIS A 230 7.14 -22.44 15.78
N ARG A 231 8.30 -22.20 16.42
CA ARG A 231 8.41 -22.27 17.88
C ARG A 231 7.53 -21.24 18.57
N LEU A 232 7.49 -20.00 18.09
CA LEU A 232 6.67 -18.93 18.65
C LEU A 232 5.17 -19.25 18.54
N LEU A 233 4.73 -19.81 17.41
CA LEU A 233 3.31 -20.11 17.18
C LEU A 233 2.85 -21.38 17.90
N PHE A 234 3.61 -22.48 17.81
CA PHE A 234 3.12 -23.80 18.21
C PHE A 234 3.72 -24.33 19.52
N ARG A 235 4.92 -23.86 19.92
CA ARG A 235 5.54 -24.32 21.18
C ARG A 235 5.39 -23.30 22.29
N TRP A 236 5.57 -22.01 21.99
CA TRP A 236 5.66 -20.94 22.99
C TRP A 236 4.64 -19.80 22.77
N PRO A 237 3.33 -20.09 22.61
CA PRO A 237 2.33 -19.07 22.30
C PRO A 237 2.19 -18.01 23.41
N ARG A 238 2.44 -18.38 24.68
CA ARG A 238 2.46 -17.43 25.81
C ARG A 238 3.60 -16.41 25.67
N LEU A 239 4.78 -16.83 25.22
CA LEU A 239 5.92 -15.95 25.00
C LEU A 239 5.64 -14.99 23.83
N LEU A 240 5.09 -15.50 22.73
CA LEU A 240 4.67 -14.67 21.60
C LEU A 240 3.67 -13.60 22.03
N ASN A 241 2.63 -13.98 22.77
CA ASN A 241 1.62 -13.05 23.27
C ASN A 241 2.20 -12.03 24.23
N LEU A 242 3.11 -12.43 25.13
CA LEU A 242 3.79 -11.51 26.03
C LEU A 242 4.68 -10.53 25.26
N GLY A 243 5.47 -11.01 24.29
CA GLY A 243 6.32 -10.17 23.45
C GLY A 243 5.52 -9.16 22.63
N LEU A 244 4.42 -9.59 22.00
CA LEU A 244 3.51 -8.69 21.28
C LEU A 244 2.88 -7.63 22.21
N ARG A 245 2.53 -7.99 23.44
CA ARG A 245 2.05 -7.03 24.46
C ARG A 245 3.14 -6.04 24.88
N CYS A 246 4.36 -6.50 25.15
CA CYS A 246 5.49 -5.61 25.49
C CYS A 246 5.81 -4.62 24.35
N LEU A 247 5.79 -5.09 23.11
CA LEU A 247 5.97 -4.26 21.92
C LEU A 247 4.79 -3.30 21.68
N ALA A 248 3.57 -3.68 22.09
CA ALA A 248 2.40 -2.81 22.04
C ALA A 248 2.43 -1.71 23.11
N CYS A 249 2.92 -2.02 24.32
CA CYS A 249 2.93 -1.11 25.46
C CYS A 249 4.07 -0.06 25.45
N SER A 250 4.91 -0.02 24.41
CA SER A 250 6.07 0.91 24.34
C SER A 250 7.06 0.78 25.51
N CYS A 251 7.08 -0.33 26.25
CA CYS A 251 7.93 -0.52 27.44
C CYS A 251 9.43 -0.54 27.12
N PHE A 252 9.80 -0.81 25.87
CA PHE A 252 11.18 -0.77 25.36
C PHE A 252 11.32 0.33 24.30
N ARG A 253 11.07 1.59 24.68
CA ARG A 253 11.53 2.75 23.90
C ARG A 253 12.98 3.06 24.28
N THR A 254 13.91 2.23 23.84
CA THR A 254 15.28 2.72 23.62
C THR A 254 15.43 3.01 22.13
N PRO A 255 15.90 4.20 21.73
CA PRO A 255 16.21 4.48 20.35
C PRO A 255 17.44 3.65 20.00
N VAL A 256 17.27 2.60 19.21
CA VAL A 256 18.41 1.92 18.61
C VAL A 256 18.78 2.71 17.35
N TRP A 257 19.88 3.46 17.46
CA TRP A 257 20.69 4.05 16.38
C TRP A 257 22.16 4.00 16.84
N PRO A 258 23.15 3.99 15.94
CA PRO A 258 23.09 3.92 14.47
C PRO A 258 23.20 2.50 13.91
#